data_AF-A0A447R8K5-F1
#
_entry.id   AF-A0A447R8K5-F1
#
_cell.length_a   1.000
_cell.length_b   1.000
_cell.length_c   1.000
_cell.angle_alpha   90.00
_cell.angle_beta   90.00
_cell.angle_gamma   90.00
#
_symmetry.space_group_name_H-M   'P 1'
#
loop_
_entity.id
_entity.type
_entity.pdbx_description
1 polymer ?
#
loop_
_entity_poly.entity_id
_entity_poly.type
_entity_poly.pdbx_seq_one_letter_code
_entity_poly.pdbx_strand_id
1 'polypeptide(L)'
;MNYNQSRQSRSSTVSMTGSSGENSDLSWSVYGGYERYRNGDSGASTTFGGNLQQNTRFGALRVNYDQGDNYRQEGLGVSGTLVLHPGGLTAGPYTSDTFALIHADGAQGAVVQNGQGAVVDHFGYAILPSLSPYRVNNVTLDTRKMRSDTELTGGSQQIVPYAGAIARVNFATISGKAVLISVKMPDGGIPPMGR
;
A
#
# COMPACT_ATOMS: atom_id res chain seq x y z
N MET A 1 5.13 4.26 27.98
CA MET A 1 5.97 3.65 29.02
C MET A 1 5.27 2.39 29.48
N ASN A 2 5.95 1.24 29.41
CA ASN A 2 5.38 -0.03 29.82
C ASN A 2 6.20 -0.59 31.00
N TYR A 3 5.51 -1.03 32.04
CA TYR A 3 6.09 -1.52 33.28
C TYR A 3 5.56 -2.91 33.56
N ASN A 4 6.46 -3.89 33.62
CA ASN A 4 6.09 -5.28 33.86
C ASN A 4 6.85 -5.83 35.07
N GLN A 5 6.13 -6.52 35.94
CA GLN A 5 6.68 -7.06 37.18
C GLN A 5 6.17 -8.48 37.37
N SER A 6 7.06 -9.46 37.21
CA SER A 6 6.80 -10.86 37.49
C SER A 6 7.42 -11.24 38.85
N ARG A 7 7.10 -12.44 39.36
CA ARG A 7 7.71 -12.95 40.60
C ARG A 7 9.24 -13.08 40.51
N GLN A 8 9.80 -13.12 39.30
CA GLN A 8 11.22 -13.42 39.03
C GLN A 8 11.98 -12.29 38.30
N SER A 9 11.30 -11.38 37.59
CA SER A 9 11.94 -10.26 36.87
C SER A 9 11.14 -8.96 36.96
N ARG A 10 11.84 -7.83 36.87
CA ARG A 10 11.25 -6.50 36.78
C ARG A 10 11.83 -5.80 35.56
N SER A 11 10.97 -5.43 34.61
CA SER A 11 11.39 -4.72 33.39
C SER A 11 10.65 -3.40 33.25
N SER A 12 11.38 -2.39 32.77
CA SER A 12 10.85 -1.07 32.46
C SER A 12 11.32 -0.70 31.06
N THR A 13 10.40 -0.40 30.15
CA THR A 13 10.72 -0.01 28.78
C THR A 13 10.03 1.29 28.42
N VAL A 14 10.80 2.19 27.82
CA VAL A 14 10.32 3.43 27.21
C VAL A 14 10.49 3.28 25.70
N SER A 15 9.45 3.59 24.95
CA SER A 15 9.47 3.56 23.49
C SER A 15 8.92 4.87 22.94
N MET A 16 9.44 5.26 21.78
CA MET A 16 8.99 6.39 21.00
C MET A 16 8.76 5.90 19.58
N THR A 17 7.58 6.19 19.03
CA THR A 17 7.16 5.76 17.70
C THR A 17 6.71 6.97 16.92
N GLY A 18 7.01 7.02 15.63
CA GLY A 18 6.51 8.05 14.72
C GLY A 18 6.23 7.49 13.33
N SER A 19 5.40 8.21 12.58
CA SER A 19 5.19 7.99 11.15
C SER A 19 5.41 9.28 10.38
N SER A 20 5.82 9.17 9.13
CA SER A 20 6.11 10.27 8.21
C SER A 20 5.74 9.89 6.78
N GLY A 21 5.48 10.89 5.94
CA GLY A 21 5.03 10.73 4.55
C GLY A 21 3.56 11.09 4.33
N GLU A 22 3.21 11.37 3.08
CA GLU A 22 1.87 11.81 2.66
C GLU A 22 0.78 10.77 3.00
N ASN A 23 1.13 9.48 2.97
CA ASN A 23 0.27 8.37 3.39
C ASN A 23 0.78 7.65 4.66
N SER A 24 1.64 8.30 5.46
CA SER A 24 2.33 7.66 6.61
C SER A 24 3.12 6.41 6.22
N ASP A 25 3.72 6.43 5.03
CA ASP A 25 4.39 5.27 4.43
C ASP A 25 5.71 4.92 5.13
N LEU A 26 6.30 5.85 5.88
CA LEU A 26 7.49 5.61 6.69
C LEU A 26 7.08 5.56 8.17
N SER A 27 7.33 4.45 8.85
CA SER A 27 7.19 4.33 10.29
C SER A 27 8.53 3.99 10.92
N TRP A 28 8.76 4.53 12.11
CA TRP A 28 9.96 4.27 12.88
C TRP A 28 9.60 4.14 14.34
N SER A 29 10.35 3.32 15.06
CA SER A 29 10.27 3.29 16.51
C SER A 29 11.62 2.99 17.12
N VAL A 30 11.86 3.59 18.26
CA VAL A 30 13.04 3.38 19.07
C VAL A 30 12.59 3.09 20.48
N TYR A 31 13.27 2.18 21.16
CA TYR A 31 12.92 1.80 22.50
C TYR A 31 14.18 1.48 23.31
N GLY A 32 14.10 1.75 24.60
CA GLY A 32 15.16 1.51 25.55
C GLY A 32 14.55 1.07 26.87
N GLY A 33 15.16 0.07 27.48
CA GLY A 33 14.69 -0.50 28.73
C GLY A 33 15.80 -1.15 29.52
N TYR A 34 15.47 -1.51 30.75
CA TYR A 34 16.31 -2.36 31.56
C TYR A 34 15.45 -3.43 32.21
N GLU A 35 16.01 -4.63 32.31
CA GLU A 35 15.40 -5.77 32.98
C GLU A 35 16.32 -6.25 34.10
N ARG A 36 15.72 -6.54 35.25
CA ARG A 36 16.44 -6.94 36.46
C ARG A 36 15.91 -8.28 36.96
N TYR A 37 16.76 -9.30 36.91
CA TYR A 37 16.44 -10.64 37.43
C TYR A 37 16.69 -10.70 38.94
N ARG A 38 15.77 -11.33 39.68
CA ARG A 38 15.80 -11.38 41.16
C ARG A 38 16.63 -12.55 41.73
N ASN A 39 17.08 -13.49 40.90
CA ASN A 39 17.74 -14.72 41.36
C ASN A 39 19.23 -14.73 40.97
N GLY A 40 20.10 -14.59 41.98
CA GLY A 40 21.42 -15.24 42.05
C GLY A 40 22.57 -14.75 41.18
N ASP A 41 22.34 -14.32 39.94
CA ASP A 41 23.41 -13.87 39.04
C ASP A 41 23.19 -12.42 38.61
N SER A 42 24.14 -11.58 38.99
CA SER A 42 24.10 -10.13 38.88
C SER A 42 24.19 -9.68 37.42
N GLY A 43 23.04 -9.42 36.80
CA GLY A 43 22.97 -8.70 35.53
C GLY A 43 21.70 -7.88 35.45
N ALA A 44 21.82 -6.56 35.55
CA ALA A 44 20.78 -5.66 35.09
C ALA A 44 20.95 -5.56 33.57
N SER A 45 20.14 -6.31 32.80
CA SER A 45 20.26 -6.32 31.35
C SER A 45 19.67 -5.04 30.76
N THR A 46 20.49 -4.22 30.12
CA THR A 46 20.00 -3.05 29.37
C THR A 46 19.64 -3.52 27.97
N THR A 47 18.49 -3.09 27.46
CA THR A 47 18.11 -3.31 26.07
C THR A 47 17.83 -1.98 25.40
N PHE A 48 18.33 -1.83 24.19
CA PHE A 48 17.98 -0.71 23.32
C PHE A 48 17.79 -1.27 21.92
N GLY A 49 16.77 -0.80 21.24
CA GLY A 49 16.53 -1.18 19.88
C GLY A 49 15.74 -0.13 19.12
N GLY A 50 15.60 -0.39 17.83
CA GLY A 50 14.77 0.39 16.96
C GLY A 50 14.40 -0.38 15.72
N ASN A 51 13.30 0.00 15.12
CA ASN A 51 12.91 -0.47 13.80
C ASN A 51 12.51 0.71 12.93
N LEU A 52 12.73 0.51 11.64
CA LEU A 52 12.37 1.39 10.55
C LEU A 52 11.61 0.56 9.53
N GLN A 53 10.43 1.00 9.14
CA GLN A 53 9.64 0.37 8.10
C GLN A 53 9.24 1.41 7.07
N GLN A 54 9.56 1.14 5.80
CA GLN A 54 9.17 1.96 4.67
C GLN A 54 8.27 1.15 3.74
N ASN A 55 7.02 1.55 3.62
CA ASN A 55 6.10 1.03 2.63
C ASN A 55 6.28 1.79 1.32
N THR A 56 6.34 1.05 0.23
CA THR A 56 6.44 1.56 -1.13
C THR A 56 5.37 0.89 -1.99
N ARG A 57 5.10 1.46 -3.17
CA ARG A 57 4.17 0.88 -4.15
C ARG A 57 4.55 -0.53 -4.64
N PHE A 58 5.78 -0.98 -4.39
CA PHE A 58 6.28 -2.30 -4.82
C PHE A 58 6.48 -3.27 -3.64
N GLY A 59 6.22 -2.85 -2.40
CA GLY A 59 6.50 -3.64 -1.21
C GLY A 59 6.90 -2.81 0.00
N ALA A 60 7.12 -3.45 1.12
CA ALA A 60 7.61 -2.86 2.36
C ALA A 60 9.04 -3.33 2.64
N LEU A 61 9.90 -2.39 3.00
CA LEU A 61 11.23 -2.61 3.53
C LEU A 61 11.20 -2.41 5.06
N ARG A 62 11.78 -3.35 5.80
CA ARG A 62 11.89 -3.32 7.25
C ARG A 62 13.35 -3.49 7.64
N VAL A 63 13.79 -2.67 8.58
CA VAL A 63 15.10 -2.74 9.21
C VAL A 63 14.85 -2.73 10.71
N ASN A 64 15.44 -3.66 11.43
CA ASN A 64 15.41 -3.68 12.88
C ASN A 64 16.81 -3.88 13.42
N TYR A 65 17.06 -3.23 14.55
CA TYR A 65 18.32 -3.28 15.26
C TYR A 65 18.02 -3.35 16.74
N ASP A 66 18.52 -4.36 17.42
CA ASP A 66 18.24 -4.62 18.81
C ASP A 66 19.54 -5.05 19.51
N GLN A 67 19.87 -4.40 20.61
CA GLN A 67 21.09 -4.64 21.37
C GLN A 67 20.72 -4.84 22.85
N GLY A 68 21.10 -5.99 23.38
CA GLY A 68 21.11 -6.28 24.81
C GLY A 68 22.53 -6.48 25.34
N ASP A 69 22.66 -6.72 26.64
CA ASP A 69 23.96 -6.95 27.29
C ASP A 69 24.72 -8.18 26.74
N ASN A 70 23.99 -9.23 26.36
CA ASN A 70 24.58 -10.50 25.90
C ASN A 70 24.22 -10.88 24.46
N TYR A 71 23.50 -10.01 23.74
CA TYR A 71 23.11 -10.29 22.35
C TYR A 71 23.01 -9.02 21.53
N ARG A 72 23.26 -9.16 20.23
CA ARG A 72 22.99 -8.15 19.22
C ARG A 72 22.22 -8.82 18.10
N GLN A 73 21.11 -8.22 17.72
CA GLN A 73 20.27 -8.69 16.64
C GLN A 73 20.12 -7.57 15.62
N GLU A 74 20.38 -7.90 14.38
CA GLU A 74 20.15 -7.03 13.24
C GLU A 74 19.28 -7.79 12.27
N GLY A 75 18.24 -7.13 11.76
CA GLY A 75 17.32 -7.72 10.83
C GLY A 75 17.04 -6.77 9.68
N LEU A 76 16.97 -7.34 8.49
CA LEU A 76 16.58 -6.66 7.28
C LEU A 76 15.58 -7.54 6.56
N GLY A 77 14.41 -7.00 6.27
CA GLY A 77 13.29 -7.74 5.70
C GLY A 77 12.65 -6.97 4.57
N VAL A 78 12.41 -7.64 3.45
CA VAL A 78 11.62 -7.10 2.35
C VAL A 78 10.38 -7.97 2.20
N SER A 79 9.23 -7.35 2.01
CA SER A 79 7.97 -8.06 1.76
C SER A 79 7.19 -7.37 0.66
N GLY A 80 6.68 -8.12 -0.29
CA GLY A 80 5.87 -7.61 -1.39
C GLY A 80 5.24 -8.78 -2.13
N THR A 81 4.53 -8.46 -3.20
CA THR A 81 3.82 -9.47 -3.98
C THR A 81 4.25 -9.39 -5.44
N LEU A 82 4.49 -10.55 -6.04
CA LEU A 82 4.78 -10.70 -7.45
C LEU A 82 3.70 -11.60 -8.06
N VAL A 83 3.01 -11.09 -9.08
CA VAL A 83 1.93 -11.81 -9.75
C VAL A 83 2.36 -12.04 -11.19
N LEU A 84 2.44 -13.31 -11.58
CA LEU A 84 2.63 -13.71 -12.97
C LEU A 84 1.24 -13.93 -13.59
N HIS A 85 0.97 -13.23 -14.69
CA HIS A 85 -0.32 -13.28 -15.40
C HIS A 85 -0.08 -13.24 -16.91
N PRO A 86 -1.12 -13.46 -17.76
CA PRO A 86 -0.96 -13.47 -19.22
C PRO A 86 -0.41 -12.17 -19.82
N GLY A 87 -0.47 -11.07 -19.07
CA GLY A 87 0.06 -9.76 -19.47
C GLY A 87 1.49 -9.49 -19.02
N GLY A 88 2.14 -10.41 -18.30
CA GLY A 88 3.50 -10.27 -17.81
C GLY A 88 3.61 -10.48 -16.30
N LEU A 89 4.57 -9.77 -15.71
CA LEU A 89 4.88 -9.80 -14.27
C LEU A 89 4.54 -8.45 -13.66
N THR A 90 3.65 -8.44 -12.67
CA THR A 90 3.32 -7.24 -11.91
C THR A 90 3.84 -7.36 -10.48
N ALA A 91 4.58 -6.34 -10.03
CA ALA A 91 5.04 -6.21 -8.65
C ALA A 91 4.17 -5.21 -7.89
N GLY A 92 3.88 -5.50 -6.63
CA GLY A 92 3.02 -4.66 -5.82
C GLY A 92 3.26 -4.80 -4.32
N PRO A 93 2.52 -4.03 -3.52
CA PRO A 93 2.61 -4.11 -2.07
C PRO A 93 2.19 -5.49 -1.56
N TYR A 94 2.42 -5.75 -0.28
CA TYR A 94 1.99 -6.99 0.37
C TYR A 94 0.48 -7.18 0.21
N THR A 95 0.06 -8.32 -0.31
CA THR A 95 -1.35 -8.67 -0.53
C THR A 95 -1.88 -9.59 0.56
N SER A 96 -3.20 -9.52 0.75
CA SER A 96 -3.97 -10.52 1.48
C SER A 96 -4.21 -11.75 0.60
N ASP A 97 -4.85 -12.77 1.17
CA ASP A 97 -5.22 -14.00 0.47
C ASP A 97 -6.21 -13.74 -0.70
N THR A 98 -7.07 -12.74 -0.57
CA THR A 98 -7.99 -12.30 -1.63
C THR A 98 -7.60 -10.90 -2.08
N PHE A 99 -7.22 -10.76 -3.35
CA PHE A 99 -6.71 -9.51 -3.92
C PHE A 99 -7.13 -9.36 -5.39
N ALA A 100 -6.96 -8.15 -5.94
CA ALA A 100 -7.30 -7.87 -7.33
C ALA A 100 -6.06 -7.52 -8.18
N LEU A 101 -6.05 -8.04 -9.41
CA LEU A 101 -5.18 -7.58 -10.48
C LEU A 101 -5.97 -6.63 -11.38
N ILE A 102 -5.60 -5.37 -11.36
CA ILE A 102 -6.19 -4.32 -12.18
C ILE A 102 -5.45 -4.28 -13.51
N HIS A 103 -6.21 -4.19 -14.60
CA HIS A 103 -5.72 -3.96 -15.95
C HIS A 103 -6.43 -2.72 -16.52
N ALA A 104 -5.66 -1.67 -16.77
CA ALA A 104 -6.10 -0.39 -17.29
C ALA A 104 -5.07 0.09 -18.32
N ASP A 105 -5.29 -0.31 -19.58
CA ASP A 105 -4.33 -0.05 -20.65
C ASP A 105 -4.20 1.45 -20.92
N GLY A 106 -2.98 1.95 -21.06
CA GLY A 106 -2.74 3.38 -21.26
C GLY A 106 -3.08 4.28 -20.06
N ALA A 107 -3.46 3.73 -18.89
CA ALA A 107 -3.76 4.49 -17.67
C ALA A 107 -2.53 4.65 -16.74
N GLN A 108 -1.33 4.75 -17.31
CA GLN A 108 -0.09 4.82 -16.55
C GLN A 108 -0.09 6.00 -15.57
N GLY A 109 0.25 5.74 -14.31
CA GLY A 109 0.26 6.75 -13.26
C GLY A 109 -1.06 6.91 -12.51
N ALA A 110 -2.14 6.21 -12.92
CA ALA A 110 -3.37 6.17 -12.15
C ALA A 110 -3.12 5.54 -10.77
N VAL A 111 -3.62 6.19 -9.71
CA VAL A 111 -3.45 5.69 -8.34
C VAL A 111 -4.63 4.79 -7.99
N VAL A 112 -4.34 3.60 -7.49
CA VAL A 112 -5.38 2.68 -7.01
C VAL A 112 -5.87 3.16 -5.65
N GLN A 113 -7.16 3.46 -5.55
CA GLN A 113 -7.76 3.87 -4.28
C GLN A 113 -7.74 2.69 -3.29
N ASN A 114 -7.35 2.95 -2.05
CA ASN A 114 -7.11 1.92 -1.02
C ASN A 114 -6.06 0.86 -1.44
N GLY A 115 -5.23 1.18 -2.44
CA GLY A 115 -4.20 0.30 -2.98
C GLY A 115 -2.87 0.31 -2.24
N GLN A 116 -2.78 0.92 -1.04
CA GLN A 116 -1.52 1.15 -0.34
C GLN A 116 -0.47 1.88 -1.22
N GLY A 117 -0.91 2.90 -1.96
CA GLY A 117 -0.05 3.65 -2.87
C GLY A 117 0.30 2.91 -4.16
N ALA A 118 -0.36 1.78 -4.48
CA ALA A 118 -0.23 1.12 -5.77
C ALA A 118 -0.62 2.06 -6.91
N VAL A 119 0.19 2.04 -7.97
CA VAL A 119 0.01 2.88 -9.16
C VAL A 119 0.06 1.96 -10.38
N VAL A 120 -0.77 2.27 -11.37
CA VAL A 120 -0.73 1.59 -12.67
C VAL A 120 0.63 1.79 -13.32
N ASP A 121 1.29 0.67 -13.61
CA ASP A 121 2.61 0.63 -14.21
C ASP A 121 2.57 0.98 -15.71
N HIS A 122 3.72 0.89 -16.38
CA HIS A 122 3.81 1.18 -17.81
C HIS A 122 3.11 0.13 -18.69
N PHE A 123 2.91 -1.08 -18.17
CA PHE A 123 2.21 -2.17 -18.86
C PHE A 123 0.68 -2.09 -18.66
N GLY A 124 0.19 -1.12 -17.89
CA GLY A 124 -1.23 -0.95 -17.61
C GLY A 124 -1.73 -1.83 -16.47
N TYR A 125 -0.86 -2.33 -15.59
CA TYR A 125 -1.23 -3.21 -14.49
C TYR A 125 -1.00 -2.58 -13.11
N ALA A 126 -1.86 -2.96 -12.16
CA ALA A 126 -1.68 -2.64 -10.74
C ALA A 126 -2.28 -3.74 -9.86
N ILE A 127 -1.82 -3.81 -8.61
CA ILE A 127 -2.34 -4.76 -7.62
C ILE A 127 -3.13 -3.98 -6.56
N LEU A 128 -4.38 -4.37 -6.34
CA LEU A 128 -5.17 -3.96 -5.19
C LEU A 128 -4.99 -5.02 -4.09
N PRO A 129 -4.31 -4.71 -2.98
CA PRO A 129 -3.73 -5.72 -2.11
C PRO A 129 -4.72 -6.48 -1.26
N SER A 130 -5.92 -5.98 -1.04
CA SER A 130 -6.91 -6.65 -0.19
C SER A 130 -8.32 -6.41 -0.69
N LEU A 131 -9.09 -7.49 -0.77
CA LEU A 131 -10.52 -7.48 -1.02
C LEU A 131 -11.26 -8.23 0.08
N SER A 132 -12.49 -7.82 0.35
CA SER A 132 -13.40 -8.54 1.23
C SER A 132 -14.08 -9.68 0.47
N PRO A 133 -13.86 -10.96 0.84
CA PRO A 133 -14.49 -12.08 0.15
C PRO A 133 -16.02 -12.09 0.38
N TYR A 134 -16.77 -12.56 -0.61
CA TYR A 134 -18.25 -12.62 -0.61
C TYR A 134 -18.95 -11.27 -0.40
N ARG A 135 -18.23 -10.16 -0.60
CA ARG A 135 -18.74 -8.80 -0.46
C ARG A 135 -18.47 -8.01 -1.73
N VAL A 136 -19.31 -7.02 -1.99
CA VAL A 136 -19.06 -6.03 -3.04
C VAL A 136 -17.85 -5.20 -2.64
N ASN A 137 -16.83 -5.24 -3.48
CA ASN A 137 -15.65 -4.38 -3.37
C ASN A 137 -15.69 -3.38 -4.52
N ASN A 138 -15.60 -2.11 -4.18
CA ASN A 138 -15.49 -1.05 -5.17
C ASN A 138 -14.02 -0.76 -5.44
N VAL A 139 -13.59 -1.01 -6.67
CA VAL A 139 -12.23 -0.76 -7.15
C VAL A 139 -12.26 0.55 -7.92
N THR A 140 -11.57 1.56 -7.43
CA THR A 140 -11.54 2.89 -8.02
C THR A 140 -10.12 3.27 -8.42
N LEU A 141 -9.98 3.87 -9.60
CA LEU A 141 -8.74 4.47 -10.08
C LEU A 141 -8.85 5.98 -10.06
N ASP A 142 -7.88 6.64 -9.41
CA ASP A 142 -7.76 8.09 -9.41
C ASP A 142 -6.90 8.54 -10.60
N THR A 143 -7.54 9.27 -11.52
CA THR A 143 -6.94 9.77 -12.76
C THR A 143 -6.21 11.09 -12.59
N ARG A 144 -6.31 11.75 -11.43
CA ARG A 144 -5.70 13.09 -11.23
C ARG A 144 -4.19 13.11 -11.40
N LYS A 145 -3.52 11.98 -11.16
CA LYS A 145 -2.08 11.80 -11.33
C LYS A 145 -1.71 11.00 -12.61
N MET A 146 -2.68 10.71 -13.48
CA MET A 146 -2.40 10.05 -14.77
C MET A 146 -1.59 10.96 -15.69
N ARG A 147 -0.62 10.36 -16.39
CA ARG A 147 0.33 11.07 -17.24
C ARG A 147 -0.08 11.13 -18.72
N SER A 148 -1.19 10.50 -19.10
CA SER A 148 -1.57 10.25 -20.48
C SER A 148 -2.81 11.01 -20.91
N ASP A 149 -2.90 11.33 -22.20
CA ASP A 149 -4.09 11.81 -22.92
C ASP A 149 -5.13 10.67 -23.10
N THR A 150 -5.39 9.93 -22.03
CA THR A 150 -6.28 8.76 -22.01
C THR A 150 -7.33 8.97 -20.95
N GLU A 151 -8.59 8.88 -21.35
CA GLU A 151 -9.73 8.98 -20.46
C GLU A 151 -10.19 7.57 -20.04
N LEU A 152 -10.52 7.40 -18.77
CA LEU A 152 -11.17 6.17 -18.30
C LEU A 152 -12.66 6.25 -18.62
N THR A 153 -13.21 5.25 -19.33
CA THR A 153 -14.66 5.20 -19.61
C THR A 153 -15.48 5.09 -18.32
N GLY A 154 -14.88 4.55 -17.26
CA GLY A 154 -15.42 4.59 -15.91
C GLY A 154 -14.30 4.43 -14.89
N GLY A 155 -14.21 5.34 -13.91
CA GLY A 155 -13.15 5.33 -12.89
C GLY A 155 -13.37 4.32 -11.75
N SER A 156 -14.48 3.58 -11.76
CA SER A 156 -14.89 2.68 -10.67
C SER A 156 -15.51 1.39 -11.23
N GLN A 157 -15.16 0.25 -10.66
CA GLN A 157 -15.67 -1.08 -11.00
C GLN A 157 -16.02 -1.85 -9.73
N GLN A 158 -17.11 -2.62 -9.75
CA GLN A 158 -17.55 -3.42 -8.61
C GLN A 158 -17.32 -4.90 -8.88
N ILE A 159 -16.73 -5.60 -7.90
CA ILE A 159 -16.50 -7.05 -7.97
C ILE A 159 -16.86 -7.73 -6.65
N VAL A 160 -17.24 -9.02 -6.74
CA VAL A 160 -17.52 -9.89 -5.59
C VAL A 160 -16.62 -11.12 -5.67
N PRO A 161 -15.42 -11.10 -5.04
CA PRO A 161 -14.48 -12.21 -5.12
C PRO A 161 -14.83 -13.32 -4.12
N TYR A 162 -14.45 -14.55 -4.46
CA TYR A 162 -14.38 -15.66 -3.52
C TYR A 162 -13.15 -15.55 -2.62
N ALA A 163 -13.17 -16.22 -1.47
CA ALA A 163 -11.98 -16.30 -0.61
C ALA A 163 -10.83 -16.99 -1.36
N GLY A 164 -9.61 -16.43 -1.27
CA GLY A 164 -8.42 -16.91 -1.97
C GLY A 164 -8.38 -16.56 -3.46
N ALA A 165 -9.35 -15.80 -3.97
CA ALA A 165 -9.41 -15.46 -5.39
C ALA A 165 -8.50 -14.28 -5.75
N ILE A 166 -7.85 -14.40 -6.91
CA ILE A 166 -7.17 -13.30 -7.60
C ILE A 166 -8.15 -12.74 -8.64
N ALA A 167 -8.89 -11.69 -8.26
CA ALA A 167 -9.91 -11.12 -9.13
C ALA A 167 -9.26 -10.22 -10.20
N ARG A 168 -9.52 -10.49 -11.48
CA ARG A 168 -9.09 -9.59 -12.56
C ARG A 168 -10.13 -8.49 -12.76
N VAL A 169 -9.70 -7.23 -12.71
CA VAL A 169 -10.56 -6.06 -12.93
C VAL A 169 -10.04 -5.30 -14.16
N ASN A 170 -10.84 -5.28 -15.22
CA ASN A 170 -10.49 -4.60 -16.45
C ASN A 170 -11.18 -3.23 -16.50
N PHE A 171 -10.39 -2.17 -16.68
CA PHE A 171 -10.89 -0.83 -16.95
C PHE A 171 -10.73 -0.52 -18.43
N ALA A 172 -11.85 -0.22 -19.09
CA ALA A 172 -11.81 0.28 -20.45
C ALA A 172 -11.28 1.72 -20.45
N THR A 173 -10.31 1.97 -21.32
CA THR A 173 -9.68 3.26 -21.52
C THR A 173 -9.94 3.71 -22.96
N ILE A 174 -10.24 5.00 -23.11
CA ILE A 174 -10.39 5.66 -24.40
C ILE A 174 -9.19 6.57 -24.54
N SER A 175 -8.30 6.24 -25.47
CA SER A 175 -7.19 7.11 -25.82
C SER A 175 -7.71 8.23 -26.73
N GLY A 176 -7.55 9.48 -26.32
CA GLY A 176 -8.06 10.62 -27.06
C GLY A 176 -7.91 11.94 -26.32
N LYS A 177 -7.74 13.03 -27.07
CA LYS A 177 -7.72 14.38 -26.48
C LYS A 177 -9.14 14.83 -26.19
N ALA A 178 -9.40 15.27 -24.96
CA ALA A 178 -10.65 15.95 -24.64
C ALA A 178 -10.67 17.29 -25.41
N VAL A 179 -11.57 17.40 -26.38
CA VAL A 179 -11.80 18.64 -27.15
C VAL A 179 -13.20 19.13 -26.85
N LEU A 180 -13.30 20.36 -26.33
CA LEU A 180 -14.57 21.06 -26.23
C LEU A 180 -14.88 21.70 -27.59
N ILE A 181 -15.79 21.11 -28.34
CA ILE A 181 -16.21 21.64 -29.65
C ILE A 181 -17.40 22.58 -29.43
N SER A 182 -17.19 23.88 -29.66
CA SER A 182 -18.28 24.85 -29.72
C SER A 182 -18.80 24.93 -31.15
N VAL A 183 -19.92 24.26 -31.43
CA VAL A 183 -20.59 24.29 -32.73
C VAL A 183 -21.56 25.47 -32.75
N LYS A 184 -21.47 26.33 -33.77
CA LYS A 184 -22.46 27.35 -34.08
C LYS A 184 -23.16 26.98 -35.38
N MET A 185 -24.47 27.08 -35.42
CA MET A 185 -25.23 26.90 -36.65
C MET A 185 -24.97 28.09 -37.61
N PRO A 186 -25.24 27.95 -38.93
CA PRO A 186 -25.01 29.01 -39.92
C PRO A 186 -25.77 30.32 -39.63
N ASP A 187 -26.83 30.24 -38.84
CA ASP A 187 -27.67 31.33 -38.34
C ASP A 187 -27.18 31.93 -36.99
N GLY A 188 -26.06 31.44 -36.45
CA GLY A 188 -25.50 31.87 -35.16
C GLY A 188 -26.16 31.23 -33.93
N GLY A 189 -27.13 30.32 -34.12
CA GLY A 189 -27.81 29.61 -33.04
C GLY A 189 -26.94 28.54 -32.38
N ILE A 190 -27.20 28.26 -31.10
CA ILE A 190 -26.61 27.12 -30.39
C ILE A 190 -27.39 25.86 -30.80
N PRO A 191 -26.72 24.77 -31.25
CA PRO A 191 -27.39 23.55 -31.64
C PRO A 191 -28.21 22.97 -30.47
N PRO A 192 -29.40 22.39 -30.75
CA PRO A 192 -30.24 21.81 -29.72
C PRO A 192 -29.52 20.65 -29.03
N MET A 193 -29.72 20.52 -27.71
CA MET A 193 -29.14 19.43 -26.92
C MET A 193 -29.66 18.07 -27.42
N GLY A 194 -28.76 17.11 -27.60
CA GLY A 194 -29.10 15.73 -27.93
C GLY A 194 -29.95 15.10 -26.82
N ARG A 195 -30.98 14.34 -27.22
CA ARG A 195 -31.86 13.55 -26.35
C ARG A 195 -31.21 12.25 -25.93
#